data_AF-A0A936MTD9-F1
#
_entry.id   AF-A0A936MTD9-F1
#
_cell.length_a   1.000
_cell.length_b   1.000
_cell.length_c   1.000
_cell.angle_alpha   90.00
_cell.angle_beta   90.00
_cell.angle_gamma   90.00
#
_symmetry.space_group_name_H-M   'P 1'
#
loop_
_entity.id
_entity.type
_entity.pdbx_description
1 polymer ?
#
loop_
_entity_poly.entity_id
_entity_poly.type
_entity_poly.pdbx_seq_one_letter_code
_entity_poly.pdbx_strand_id
1 'polypeptide(L)' 'MLHAIRIRTRVDSDTLKIPELLPLMGHEIEVIIVDEEPASAQSTTLRKPQLGTLRGLVDIPDDFDAPLPEDVLRAFDA' A
#
# COMPACT_ATOMS: atom_id res chain seq x y z
N MET A 1 17.85 12.35 17.46
CA MET A 1 16.57 12.52 16.75
C MET A 1 16.83 12.24 15.27
N LEU A 2 15.98 11.46 14.60
CA LEU A 2 16.09 11.21 13.16
C LEU A 2 15.36 12.33 12.41
N HIS A 3 15.96 12.91 11.38
CA HIS A 3 15.34 13.93 10.54
C HIS A 3 15.28 13.39 9.11
N ALA A 4 14.07 13.35 8.54
CA ALA A 4 13.84 12.84 7.20
C ALA A 4 13.27 13.96 6.33
N ILE A 5 13.80 14.09 5.11
CA ILE A 5 13.29 15.02 4.09
C ILE A 5 12.84 14.17 2.91
N ARG A 6 11.58 14.33 2.49
CA ARG A 6 11.04 13.70 1.28
C ARG A 6 10.96 14.74 0.17
N ILE A 7 11.75 14.57 -0.88
CA ILE A 7 11.70 15.38 -2.11
C ILE A 7 11.12 14.52 -3.24
N ARG A 8 10.06 15.00 -3.90
CA ARG A 8 9.50 14.37 -5.10
C ARG A 8 9.90 15.20 -6.30
N THR A 9 10.75 14.67 -7.16
CA THR A 9 11.20 15.34 -8.37
C THR A 9 11.38 14.34 -9.50
N ARG A 10 11.32 14.83 -10.73
CA ARG A 10 11.53 14.03 -11.94
C ARG A 10 13.02 14.01 -12.26
N VAL A 11 13.54 12.85 -12.61
CA VAL A 11 14.93 12.69 -13.05
C VAL A 11 14.99 12.97 -14.55
N ASP A 12 15.35 14.20 -14.91
CA ASP A 12 15.47 14.64 -16.32
C ASP A 12 16.93 14.75 -16.80
N SER A 13 17.90 14.57 -15.89
CA SER A 13 19.33 14.63 -16.16
C SER A 13 20.11 13.72 -15.21
N ASP A 14 21.38 13.49 -15.53
CA ASP A 14 22.35 12.78 -14.69
C ASP A 14 22.61 13.48 -13.34
N THR A 15 22.43 14.80 -13.31
CA THR A 15 22.63 15.65 -12.13
C THR A 15 21.30 16.17 -11.63
N LEU A 16 21.01 15.95 -10.35
CA LEU A 16 19.74 16.34 -9.73
C LEU A 16 19.98 17.50 -8.73
N LYS A 17 19.37 18.66 -9.02
CA LYS A 17 19.54 19.87 -8.21
C LYS A 17 18.46 19.93 -7.14
N ILE A 18 18.84 19.74 -5.88
CA ILE A 18 17.94 19.82 -4.71
C ILE A 18 18.45 20.92 -3.78
N PRO A 19 17.96 22.17 -3.91
CA PRO A 19 18.32 23.26 -3.01
C PRO A 19 18.04 22.98 -1.53
N GLU A 20 17.06 22.13 -1.23
CA GLU A 20 16.66 21.72 0.12
C GLU A 20 17.74 20.92 0.86
N LEU A 21 18.78 20.44 0.15
CA LEU A 21 19.93 19.78 0.77
C LEU A 21 21.01 20.77 1.24
N LEU A 22 20.93 22.06 0.89
CA LEU A 22 21.89 23.08 1.34
C LEU A 22 22.10 23.12 2.86
N PRO A 23 21.05 23.03 3.70
CA PRO A 23 21.22 23.02 5.16
C PRO A 23 21.89 21.73 5.69
N LEU A 24 21.93 20.66 4.90
CA LEU A 24 22.51 19.37 5.27
C LEU A 24 23.97 19.22 4.81
N MET A 25 24.57 20.28 4.27
CA MET A 25 25.97 20.26 3.87
C MET A 25 26.90 19.96 5.05
N GLY A 26 27.76 18.96 4.89
CA GLY A 26 28.68 18.49 5.94
C GLY A 26 28.09 17.44 6.88
N HIS A 27 26.82 17.05 6.71
CA HIS A 27 26.20 15.95 7.44
C HIS A 27 26.32 14.63 6.66
N GLU A 28 26.48 13.53 7.38
CA GLU A 28 26.35 12.19 6.80
C GLU A 28 24.87 11.87 6.61
N ILE A 29 24.47 11.60 5.36
CA ILE A 29 23.07 11.36 4.98
C ILE A 29 22.95 10.13 4.10
N GLU A 30 21.82 9.44 4.20
CA GLU A 30 21.39 8.37 3.30
C GLU A 30 20.34 8.90 2.32
N VAL A 31 20.50 8.61 1.03
CA VAL A 31 19.56 9.01 -0.03
C VAL A 31 18.89 7.78 -0.61
N ILE A 32 17.56 7.71 -0.51
CA ILE A 32 16.75 6.64 -1.07
C ILE A 32 16.09 7.15 -2.35
N ILE A 33 16.38 6.50 -3.48
CA ILE A 33 15.76 6.80 -4.78
C ILE A 33 14.65 5.77 -5.02
N VAL A 34 13.43 6.26 -5.23
CA VAL A 34 12.27 5.43 -5.57
C VAL A 34 11.89 5.73 -7.01
N ASP A 35 12.06 4.74 -7.89
CA ASP A 35 11.50 4.79 -9.23
C ASP A 35 10.04 4.32 -9.16
N GLU A 36 9.12 5.28 -9.12
CA GLU A 36 7.70 5.02 -9.31
C GLU A 36 7.48 4.86 -10.81
N GLU A 37 7.63 3.63 -11.32
CA GLU A 37 7.15 3.30 -12.66
C GLU A 37 5.68 3.76 -12.72
N PRO A 38 5.30 4.65 -13.65
CA PRO A 38 3.92 5.10 -13.74
C PRO A 38 3.13 3.82 -13.93
N ALA A 39 2.35 3.45 -12.92
CA ALA A 39 1.55 2.25 -12.94
C ALA A 39 0.96 2.19 -14.33
N SER A 40 1.43 1.22 -15.13
CA SER A 40 0.94 1.04 -16.48
C SER A 40 -0.55 1.19 -16.35
N ALA A 41 -1.14 2.04 -17.18
CA ALA A 41 -2.57 2.21 -17.23
C ALA A 41 -3.24 0.91 -17.74
N GLN A 42 -2.91 -0.25 -17.17
CA GLN A 42 -3.92 -1.10 -16.58
C GLN A 42 -4.76 -0.25 -15.64
N SER A 43 -5.64 0.52 -16.27
CA SER A 43 -6.93 0.87 -15.74
C SER A 43 -7.61 -0.44 -15.34
N THR A 44 -7.24 -0.98 -14.19
CA THR A 44 -8.26 -1.50 -13.31
C THR A 44 -8.95 -0.23 -12.81
N THR A 45 -9.86 0.32 -13.63
CA THR A 45 -11.14 0.68 -13.03
C THR A 45 -11.46 -0.51 -12.14
N LEU A 46 -11.33 -0.35 -10.82
CA LEU A 46 -11.90 -1.29 -9.89
C LEU A 46 -13.39 -1.26 -10.27
N ARG A 47 -13.77 -2.16 -11.19
CA ARG A 47 -15.16 -2.37 -11.53
C ARG A 47 -15.75 -2.67 -10.17
N LYS A 48 -16.63 -1.78 -9.69
CA LYS A 48 -17.34 -2.02 -8.44
C LYS A 48 -17.77 -3.48 -8.49
N PRO A 49 -17.37 -4.33 -7.53
CA PRO A 49 -17.64 -5.75 -7.59
C PRO A 49 -19.15 -5.89 -7.79
N GLN A 50 -19.55 -6.44 -8.93
CA GLN A 50 -20.96 -6.68 -9.19
C GLN A 50 -21.39 -7.81 -8.25
N LEU A 51 -22.46 -7.56 -7.50
CA LEU A 51 -23.05 -8.59 -6.64
C LEU A 51 -23.33 -9.84 -7.47
N GLY A 52 -22.88 -11.00 -7.00
CA GLY A 52 -23.09 -12.28 -7.67
C GLY A 52 -22.01 -12.70 -8.69
N THR A 53 -20.88 -12.00 -8.81
CA THR A 53 -19.74 -12.44 -9.67
C THR A 53 -19.18 -13.81 -9.29
N LEU A 54 -19.35 -14.22 -8.03
CA LEU A 54 -18.90 -15.51 -7.52
C LEU A 54 -20.04 -16.55 -7.42
N ARG A 55 -21.22 -16.27 -7.98
CA ARG A 55 -22.36 -17.19 -7.92
C ARG A 55 -21.99 -18.53 -8.59
N GLY A 56 -22.10 -19.61 -7.83
CA GLY A 56 -21.77 -20.97 -8.29
C GLY A 56 -20.28 -21.32 -8.27
N LEU A 57 -19.42 -20.39 -7.83
CA LEU A 57 -17.98 -20.64 -7.62
C LEU A 57 -17.63 -20.84 -6.14
N VAL A 58 -18.52 -20.42 -5.24
CA VAL A 58 -18.40 -20.64 -3.80
C VAL A 58 -19.54 -21.57 -3.39
N ASP A 59 -19.16 -22.69 -2.79
CA ASP A 59 -20.10 -23.56 -2.09
C ASP A 59 -20.23 -23.05 -0.65
N ILE A 60 -21.45 -22.72 -0.25
CA ILE A 60 -21.74 -22.22 1.10
C ILE A 60 -22.17 -23.44 1.93
N PRO A 61 -21.43 -23.80 2.98
CA PRO A 61 -21.82 -24.88 3.88
C PRO A 61 -23.21 -24.64 4.48
N ASP A 62 -23.99 -25.70 4.66
CA ASP A 62 -25.34 -25.64 5.23
C ASP A 62 -25.36 -25.10 6.68
N ASP A 63 -24.21 -25.13 7.38
CA ASP A 63 -24.02 -24.68 8.75
C ASP A 63 -23.45 -23.25 8.86
N PHE A 64 -23.42 -22.48 7.77
CA PHE A 64 -22.88 -21.11 7.79
C PHE A 64 -23.58 -20.20 8.82
N ASP A 65 -24.87 -20.44 9.08
CA ASP A 65 -25.67 -19.69 10.05
C ASP A 65 -25.62 -20.31 11.47
N ALA A 66 -24.82 -21.36 11.68
CA ALA A 66 -24.66 -21.97 13.00
C ALA A 66 -23.91 -21.04 13.96
N PRO A 67 -24.17 -21.12 15.28
CA PRO A 67 -23.41 -20.37 16.26
C PRO A 67 -21.91 -20.73 16.17
N LEU A 68 -21.06 -19.71 16.25
CA LEU A 68 -19.62 -19.91 16.30
C LEU A 68 -19.22 -20.73 17.55
N PRO A 69 -18.18 -21.57 17.47
CA PRO A 69 -17.63 -22.28 18.63
C PRO A 69 -17.22 -21.35 19.79
N GLU A 70 -17.37 -21.82 21.02
CA GLU A 70 -17.12 -21.01 22.25
C GLU A 70 -15.68 -20.51 22.37
N ASP A 71 -14.71 -21.28 21.90
CA ASP A 71 -13.29 -20.91 21.87
C ASP A 71 -13.00 -19.79 20.87
N VAL A 72 -13.67 -19.83 19.72
CA VAL A 72 -13.62 -18.76 18.71
C VAL A 72 -14.26 -17.49 19.24
N LEU A 73 -15.45 -17.59 19.84
CA LEU A 73 -16.15 -16.45 20.45
C LEU A 73 -15.28 -15.75 21.51
N ARG A 74 -14.65 -16.52 22.40
CA ARG A 74 -13.76 -16.00 23.45
C ARG A 74 -12.61 -15.16 22.90
N ALA A 75 -12.15 -15.42 21.67
CA ALA A 75 -11.07 -14.67 21.05
C ALA A 75 -11.49 -13.23 20.64
N PHE A 76 -12.79 -12.97 20.49
CA PHE A 76 -13.33 -11.65 20.12
C PHE A 76 -13.76 -10.79 21.32
N ASP A 77 -13.87 -11.37 22.52
CA ASP A 77 -14.27 -10.68 23.75
C ASP A 77 -13.08 -10.02 24.51
N ALA A 78 -11.93 -9.84 23.86
CA ALA A 78 -10.69 -9.33 24.44
C ALA A 78 -10.54 -7.79 24.38
#